data_AF-A0A967W363-F1
#
_entry.id   AF-A0A967W363-F1
#
_cell.length_a   1.000
_cell.length_b   1.000
_cell.length_c   1.000
_cell.angle_alpha   90.00
_cell.angle_beta   90.00
_cell.angle_gamma   90.00
#
_symmetry.space_group_name_H-M   'P 1'
#
loop_
_entity.id
_entity.type
_entity.pdbx_description
1 polymer ?
#
loop_
_entity_poly.entity_id
_entity_poly.type
_entity_poly.pdbx_seq_one_letter_code
_entity_poly.pdbx_strand_id
1 'polypeptide(L)' 'YAGAPKTGVVMNGSGVGVVAASNNPDFAEGDAVAAPTGWQSYSVQPPGALTKIPANHQPIDYLGPLGVNG' A
#
# COMPACT_ATOMS: atom_id res chain seq x y z
N TYR A 1 6.46 7.29 -20.55
CA TYR A 1 5.79 6.06 -21.02
C TYR A 1 6.23 4.94 -20.11
N ALA A 2 5.34 4.40 -19.27
CA ALA A 2 5.68 3.22 -18.46
C ALA A 2 5.78 2.04 -19.43
N GLY A 3 6.96 1.43 -19.52
CA GLY A 3 7.22 0.33 -20.46
C GLY A 3 6.21 -0.82 -20.27
N ALA A 4 5.95 -1.55 -21.36
CA ALA A 4 5.00 -2.66 -21.36
C ALA A 4 5.24 -3.59 -20.14
N PRO A 5 4.17 -3.99 -19.41
CA PRO A 5 4.29 -4.90 -18.29
C PRO A 5 4.99 -6.19 -18.76
N LYS A 6 6.10 -6.54 -18.12
CA LYS A 6 6.78 -7.82 -18.38
C LYS A 6 6.01 -8.93 -17.67
N THR A 7 5.70 -10.01 -18.36
CA THR A 7 5.06 -11.18 -17.76
C THR A 7 5.88 -11.70 -16.58
N GLY A 8 5.23 -11.97 -15.44
CA GLY A 8 5.90 -12.37 -14.20
C GLY A 8 6.39 -11.21 -13.31
N VAL A 9 6.16 -9.95 -13.72
CA VAL A 9 6.44 -8.76 -12.90
C VAL A 9 5.12 -8.14 -12.46
N VAL A 10 4.97 -7.89 -11.16
CA VAL A 10 3.81 -7.19 -10.60
C VAL A 10 3.74 -5.79 -11.21
N MET A 11 2.55 -5.39 -11.67
CA MET A 11 2.33 -4.05 -12.19
C MET A 11 2.57 -3.02 -11.09
N ASN A 12 3.39 -2.01 -11.39
CA ASN A 12 3.62 -0.90 -10.47
C ASN A 12 2.31 -0.17 -10.21
N GLY A 13 2.04 0.10 -8.95
CA GLY A 13 0.88 0.84 -8.48
C GLY A 13 0.97 1.04 -6.99
N SER A 14 0.30 2.04 -6.49
CA SER A 14 0.09 2.25 -5.06
C SER A 14 -1.20 1.59 -4.61
N GLY A 15 -1.22 1.10 -3.39
CA GLY A 15 -2.40 0.51 -2.78
C GLY A 15 -2.57 1.00 -1.35
N VAL A 16 -3.82 0.93 -0.91
CA VAL A 16 -4.20 1.02 0.50
C VAL A 16 -4.55 -0.38 0.96
N GLY A 17 -4.03 -0.78 2.11
CA GLY A 17 -4.24 -2.10 2.67
C GLY A 17 -4.20 -2.09 4.19
N VAL A 18 -4.37 -3.28 4.75
CA VAL A 18 -4.26 -3.51 6.19
C VAL A 18 -3.03 -4.36 6.45
N VAL A 19 -2.26 -4.03 7.48
CA VAL A 19 -1.11 -4.82 7.91
C VAL A 19 -1.61 -6.19 8.37
N ALA A 20 -1.24 -7.23 7.62
CA ALA A 20 -1.60 -8.61 7.93
C ALA A 20 -0.63 -9.28 8.91
N ALA A 21 0.64 -8.87 8.89
CA ALA A 21 1.70 -9.29 9.81
C ALA A 21 2.80 -8.22 9.80
N SER A 22 3.46 -7.98 10.93
CA SER A 22 4.55 -7.01 11.05
C SER A 22 5.64 -7.48 11.99
N ASN A 23 6.88 -7.14 11.66
CA ASN A 23 8.06 -7.29 12.53
C ASN A 23 8.64 -5.92 12.95
N ASN A 24 7.86 -4.85 12.81
CA ASN A 24 8.24 -3.49 13.18
C ASN A 24 7.26 -2.96 14.25
N PRO A 25 7.74 -2.41 15.38
CA PRO A 25 6.89 -1.93 16.47
C PRO A 25 5.97 -0.75 16.10
N ASP A 26 6.29 0.01 15.05
CA ASP A 26 5.51 1.18 14.61
C ASP A 26 4.27 0.79 13.78
N PHE A 27 4.24 -0.45 13.28
CA PHE A 27 3.15 -0.99 12.46
C PHE A 27 2.63 -2.28 13.10
N ALA A 28 1.40 -2.26 13.59
CA ALA A 28 0.74 -3.43 14.16
C ALA A 28 -0.22 -4.07 13.15
N GLU A 29 -0.50 -5.35 13.34
CA GLU A 29 -1.57 -6.03 12.60
C GLU A 29 -2.90 -5.27 12.77
N GLY A 30 -3.62 -5.08 11.68
CA GLY A 30 -4.85 -4.29 11.65
C GLY A 30 -4.65 -2.79 11.34
N ASP A 31 -3.42 -2.28 11.33
CA ASP A 31 -3.17 -0.90 10.90
C ASP A 31 -3.47 -0.72 9.41
N ALA A 32 -4.23 0.33 9.08
CA ALA A 32 -4.42 0.75 7.70
C ALA A 32 -3.17 1.51 7.21
N VAL A 33 -2.66 1.16 6.04
CA VAL A 33 -1.44 1.74 5.45
C VAL A 33 -1.59 1.96 3.95
N ALA A 34 -0.92 2.99 3.44
CA ALA A 34 -0.74 3.24 2.02
C ALA A 34 0.73 2.98 1.63
N ALA A 35 0.95 2.30 0.51
CA ALA A 35 2.29 1.92 0.06
C ALA A 35 2.35 1.68 -1.46
N PRO A 36 3.54 1.68 -2.07
CA PRO A 36 3.74 1.21 -3.46
C PRO A 36 3.65 -0.31 -3.53
N THR A 37 2.45 -0.86 -3.27
CA THR A 37 2.23 -2.32 -3.15
C THR A 37 2.35 -3.06 -4.47
N GLY A 38 2.15 -2.37 -5.60
CA GLY A 38 1.83 -3.00 -6.87
C GLY A 38 0.44 -3.64 -6.87
N TRP A 39 -0.02 -4.07 -8.03
CA TRP A 39 -1.32 -4.72 -8.20
C TRP A 39 -1.22 -6.21 -7.82
N GLN A 40 -1.37 -6.50 -6.53
CA GLN A 40 -1.32 -7.84 -5.95
C GLN A 40 -2.08 -7.88 -4.61
N SER A 41 -2.48 -9.08 -4.17
CA SER A 41 -3.24 -9.24 -2.92
C SER A 41 -2.40 -9.08 -1.64
N TYR A 42 -1.10 -9.34 -1.73
CA TYR A 42 -0.17 -9.21 -0.60
C TYR A 42 1.14 -8.62 -1.10
N SER A 43 1.73 -7.71 -0.32
CA SER A 43 3.00 -7.08 -0.63
C SER A 43 3.84 -6.97 0.64
N VAL A 44 5.11 -7.36 0.57
CA VAL A 44 6.07 -7.14 1.65
C VAL A 44 6.76 -5.81 1.40
N GLN A 45 6.66 -4.90 2.37
CA GLN A 45 7.18 -3.54 2.24
C GLN A 45 8.09 -3.20 3.42
N PRO A 46 9.20 -2.47 3.19
CA PRO A 46 9.97 -1.91 4.29
C PRO A 46 9.15 -0.81 5.00
N PRO A 47 9.35 -0.59 6.30
CA PRO A 47 8.58 0.39 7.07
C PRO A 47 8.67 1.81 6.50
N GLY A 48 9.80 2.20 5.90
CA GLY A 48 9.97 3.52 5.28
C GLY A 48 9.16 3.73 3.99
N ALA A 49 8.58 2.67 3.40
CA ALA A 49 7.69 2.76 2.25
C ALA A 49 6.20 2.76 2.65
N LEU A 50 5.89 2.61 3.95
CA LEU A 50 4.54 2.58 4.48
C LEU A 50 4.15 3.95 5.04
N THR A 51 2.98 4.44 4.66
CA THR A 51 2.33 5.59 5.30
C THR A 51 1.14 5.10 6.11
N LYS A 52 1.17 5.26 7.44
CA LYS A 52 0.07 4.86 8.31
C LYS A 52 -1.13 5.79 8.12
N ILE A 53 -2.30 5.20 7.93
CA ILE A 53 -3.58 5.90 7.81
C ILE A 53 -4.15 6.03 9.23
N PRO A 54 -4.38 7.25 9.73
CA PRO A 54 -4.99 7.46 11.04
C PRO A 54 -6.38 6.79 11.13
N ALA A 55 -6.68 6.14 12.25
CA ALA A 55 -7.92 5.38 12.46
C ALA A 55 -9.22 6.22 12.36
N ASN A 56 -9.09 7.55 12.44
CA ASN A 56 -10.19 8.50 12.28
C ASN A 56 -10.47 8.88 10.81
N HIS A 57 -9.71 8.35 9.85
CA HIS A 57 -9.96 8.54 8.42
C HIS A 57 -10.41 7.24 7.78
N GLN A 58 -11.29 7.33 6.78
CA GLN A 58 -11.67 6.15 6.03
C GLN A 58 -10.53 5.79 5.05
N PRO A 59 -10.06 4.53 5.01
CA PRO A 59 -9.02 4.12 4.08
C PRO A 59 -9.36 4.40 2.61
N ILE A 60 -10.66 4.47 2.28
CA ILE A 60 -11.14 4.79 0.92
C ILE A 60 -10.80 6.22 0.49
N ASP A 61 -10.65 7.16 1.42
CA ASP A 61 -10.27 8.55 1.13
C ASP A 61 -8.82 8.65 0.60
N TYR A 62 -8.02 7.59 0.80
CA TYR A 62 -6.64 7.47 0.34
C TYR A 62 -6.52 6.82 -1.05
N LEU A 63 -7.65 6.47 -1.67
CA LEU A 63 -7.72 5.94 -3.04
C LEU A 63 -8.15 7.02 -4.10
N GLY A 64 -8.37 8.28 -3.68
CA GLY A 64 -8.63 9.47 -4.53
C GLY A 64 -9.58 10.48 -3.87
N PRO A 65 -9.71 11.77 -4.26
CA PRO A 65 -8.92 12.63 -5.15
C PRO A 65 -7.67 13.26 -4.48
N LEU A 66 -7.38 12.88 -3.23
CA LEU A 66 -6.12 13.18 -2.51
C LEU A 66 -5.21 11.94 -2.35
N GLY A 67 -5.61 10.81 -2.94
CA GLY A 67 -4.94 9.51 -2.88
C GLY A 67 -4.14 9.17 -4.13
N VAL A 68 -3.24 8.18 -4.01
CA VAL A 68 -2.28 7.82 -5.05
C VAL A 68 -2.99 7.07 -6.20
N ASN A 69 -2.77 7.54 -7.43
CA ASN A 69 -3.35 6.95 -8.63
C ASN A 69 -2.98 5.45 -8.74
N GLY A 70 -4.01 4.61 -8.91
CA GLY A 70 -3.86 3.19 -9.24
C GLY A 70 -3.15 2.95 -10.55
#